data_AF-A0A2N5U6E4-F1
#
_entry.id   AF-A0A2N5U6E4-F1
#
_cell.length_a   1.000
_cell.length_b   1.000
_cell.length_c   1.000
_cell.angle_alpha   90.00
_cell.angle_beta   90.00
_cell.angle_gamma   90.00
#
_symmetry.space_group_name_H-M   'P 1'
#
loop_
_entity.id
_entity.type
_entity.pdbx_description
1 polymer ?
#
loop_
_entity_poly.entity_id
_entity_poly.type
_entity_poly.pdbx_seq_one_letter_code
_entity_poly.pdbx_strand_id
1 'polypeptide(L)'
;MPTVLPPPKPVLKSLKPGKAIIHSDPDQSKIHKTESSFLVQRANEVLHRLQAKVNDELVTISGADVLKSGNMCFYTVNKAHQRWLMDNKHIWSKEVHPHLVATPSTFSVIAHGVPKTFNPIAPSSIGKLLATHLYD
;
A
#
# COMPACT_ATOMS: atom_id res chain seq x y z
N MET A 1 21.45 41.60 3.67
CA MET A 1 20.25 40.74 3.80
C MET A 1 20.69 39.30 3.63
N PRO A 2 20.24 38.33 4.46
CA PRO A 2 20.57 36.94 4.22
C PRO A 2 19.83 36.46 2.98
N THR A 3 20.56 36.10 1.93
CA THR A 3 20.00 35.49 0.72
C THR A 3 19.64 34.04 1.04
N VAL A 4 18.39 33.79 1.44
CA VAL A 4 17.88 32.43 1.59
C VAL A 4 17.60 31.89 0.20
N LEU A 5 18.52 31.08 -0.33
CA LEU A 5 18.31 30.37 -1.59
C LEU A 5 17.25 29.27 -1.39
N PRO A 6 16.32 29.09 -2.35
CA PRO A 6 15.31 28.05 -2.25
C PRO A 6 15.97 26.65 -2.20
N PRO A 7 15.40 25.69 -1.46
CA PRO A 7 15.97 24.36 -1.34
C PRO A 7 16.12 23.68 -2.72
N PRO A 8 17.20 22.92 -2.94
CA PRO A 8 17.40 22.17 -4.17
C PRO A 8 16.26 21.19 -4.46
N LYS A 9 15.95 20.96 -5.75
CA LYS A 9 14.88 20.04 -6.19
C LYS A 9 14.95 18.64 -5.56
N PRO A 10 16.12 18.00 -5.36
CA PRO A 10 16.21 16.71 -4.67
C PRO A 10 15.69 16.75 -3.23
N VAL A 11 16.01 17.83 -2.50
CA VAL A 11 15.55 18.05 -1.12
C VAL A 11 14.03 18.24 -1.09
N LEU A 12 13.47 19.02 -2.01
CA LEU A 12 12.02 19.18 -2.10
C LEU A 12 11.30 17.86 -2.42
N LYS A 13 11.93 16.95 -3.18
CA LYS A 13 11.36 15.64 -3.50
C LYS A 13 11.39 14.67 -2.32
N SER A 14 12.43 14.70 -1.49
CA SER A 14 12.50 13.85 -0.30
C SER A 14 11.50 14.26 0.78
N LEU A 15 11.16 15.56 0.83
CA LEU A 15 10.18 16.12 1.77
C LEU A 15 8.71 15.89 1.35
N LYS A 16 8.45 15.33 0.16
CA LYS A 16 7.06 15.07 -0.25
C LYS A 16 6.48 13.93 0.59
N PRO A 17 5.35 14.16 1.28
CA PRO A 17 4.67 13.11 2.01
C PRO A 17 4.23 12.00 1.05
N GLY A 18 4.29 10.77 1.54
CA GLY A 18 3.76 9.63 0.81
C GLY A 18 2.23 9.58 0.87
N LYS A 19 1.58 9.04 -0.16
CA LYS A 19 0.12 8.92 -0.24
C LYS A 19 -0.30 7.48 -0.53
N ALA A 20 -1.11 6.90 0.34
CA ALA A 20 -1.71 5.59 0.15
C ALA A 20 -3.20 5.76 -0.16
N ILE A 21 -3.64 5.33 -1.35
CA ILE A 21 -5.03 5.44 -1.77
C ILE A 21 -5.68 4.06 -1.63
N ILE A 22 -6.76 4.02 -0.85
CA ILE A 22 -7.52 2.80 -0.55
C ILE A 22 -8.90 2.94 -1.16
N HIS A 23 -9.32 1.88 -1.84
CA HIS A 23 -10.64 1.84 -2.44
C HIS A 23 -11.71 1.72 -1.35
N SER A 24 -12.77 2.51 -1.49
CA SER A 24 -13.97 2.42 -0.69
C SER A 24 -15.11 1.92 -1.55
N ASP A 25 -15.98 1.09 -0.98
CA ASP A 25 -17.23 0.69 -1.63
C ASP A 25 -18.13 1.92 -1.87
N PRO A 26 -18.42 2.30 -3.14
CA PRO A 26 -19.18 3.51 -3.45
C PRO A 26 -20.65 3.43 -2.98
N ASP A 27 -21.23 2.24 -2.91
CA ASP A 27 -22.65 2.05 -2.58
C ASP A 27 -22.88 1.99 -1.06
N GLN A 28 -21.83 1.77 -0.28
CA GLN A 28 -21.89 1.64 1.18
C GLN A 28 -21.02 2.65 1.95
N SER A 29 -20.56 3.70 1.27
CA SER A 29 -19.54 4.62 1.74
C SER A 29 -19.98 5.58 2.86
N LYS A 30 -20.35 5.07 4.04
CA LYS A 30 -20.49 5.88 5.27
C LYS A 30 -19.16 6.48 5.73
N ILE A 31 -18.04 6.04 5.16
CA ILE A 31 -16.70 6.53 5.52
C ILE A 31 -16.55 8.03 5.25
N HIS A 32 -17.25 8.58 4.26
CA HIS A 32 -17.26 10.02 3.98
C HIS A 32 -17.85 10.87 5.10
N LYS A 33 -18.67 10.26 5.95
CA LYS A 33 -19.28 10.89 7.12
C LYS A 33 -18.44 10.70 8.38
N THR A 34 -17.36 9.93 8.29
CA THR A 34 -16.47 9.67 9.42
C THR A 34 -15.39 10.75 9.43
N GLU A 35 -15.14 11.33 10.60
CA GLU A 35 -14.11 12.35 10.77
C GLU A 35 -12.73 11.80 10.39
N SER A 36 -11.97 12.57 9.59
CA SER A 36 -10.63 12.17 9.17
C SER A 36 -9.69 11.91 10.34
N SER A 37 -9.83 12.67 11.44
CA SER A 37 -9.04 12.48 12.67
C SER A 37 -9.29 11.10 13.30
N PHE A 38 -10.53 10.63 13.32
CA PHE A 38 -10.89 9.30 13.81
C PHE A 38 -10.27 8.20 12.94
N LEU A 39 -10.32 8.35 11.61
CA LEU A 39 -9.71 7.40 10.68
C LEU A 39 -8.19 7.33 10.83
N VAL A 40 -7.52 8.47 11.03
CA VAL A 40 -6.08 8.53 11.32
C VAL A 40 -5.76 7.83 12.63
N GLN A 41 -6.53 8.11 13.70
CA GLN A 41 -6.33 7.47 14.99
C GLN A 41 -6.48 5.95 14.89
N ARG A 42 -7.58 5.47 14.31
CA ARG A 42 -7.82 4.04 14.12
C ARG A 42 -6.74 3.38 13.28
N ALA A 43 -6.31 4.02 12.21
CA ALA A 43 -5.24 3.49 11.38
C ALA A 43 -3.92 3.36 12.15
N ASN A 44 -3.53 4.37 12.92
CA ASN A 44 -2.33 4.28 13.75
C ASN A 44 -2.45 3.22 14.87
N GLU A 45 -3.62 3.04 15.48
CA GLU A 45 -3.87 1.95 16.45
C GLU A 45 -3.67 0.57 15.80
N VAL A 46 -4.21 0.36 14.60
CA VAL A 46 -4.05 -0.89 13.84
C VAL A 46 -2.59 -1.13 13.48
N LEU A 47 -1.90 -0.12 12.94
CA LEU A 47 -0.47 -0.22 12.58
C LEU A 47 0.41 -0.54 13.79
N HIS A 48 0.10 0.04 14.94
CA HIS A 48 0.80 -0.26 16.19
C HIS A 48 0.58 -1.72 16.63
N ARG A 49 -0.66 -2.23 16.57
CA ARG A 49 -0.96 -3.65 16.87
C ARG A 49 -0.24 -4.62 15.93
N LEU A 50 -0.13 -4.25 14.65
CA LEU A 50 0.62 -5.01 13.64
C LEU A 50 2.14 -4.89 13.80
N GLN A 51 2.62 -4.04 14.72
CA GLN A 51 4.05 -3.73 14.88
C GLN A 51 4.69 -3.32 13.53
N ALA A 52 3.94 -2.58 12.72
CA ALA A 52 4.34 -2.18 11.37
C ALA A 52 5.58 -1.27 11.42
N LYS A 53 6.71 -1.74 10.90
CA LYS A 53 7.98 -0.98 10.91
C LYS A 53 8.66 -0.93 9.54
N VAL A 54 9.36 0.17 9.31
CA VAL A 54 10.28 0.36 8.17
C VAL A 54 11.55 0.99 8.72
N ASN A 55 12.72 0.36 8.53
CA ASN A 55 13.99 0.81 9.09
C ASN A 55 13.93 1.08 10.61
N ASP A 56 13.30 0.17 11.35
CA ASP A 56 13.04 0.26 12.80
C ASP A 56 12.12 1.41 13.26
N GLU A 57 11.65 2.26 12.35
CA GLU A 57 10.64 3.30 12.62
C GLU A 57 9.23 2.74 12.45
N LEU A 58 8.32 3.07 13.37
CA LEU A 58 6.92 2.68 13.26
C LEU A 58 6.27 3.39 12.06
N VAL A 59 5.55 2.64 11.23
CA VAL A 59 4.76 3.21 10.15
C VAL A 59 3.63 4.04 10.74
N THR A 60 3.64 5.35 10.45
CA THR A 60 2.64 6.31 10.93
C THR A 60 1.89 6.98 9.78
N ILE A 61 0.61 7.26 10.05
CA ILE A 61 -0.27 8.05 9.19
C ILE A 61 -0.45 9.42 9.84
N SER A 62 -0.18 10.48 9.08
CA SER A 62 -0.24 11.88 9.54
C SER A 62 -1.54 12.59 9.19
N GLY A 63 -2.31 12.03 8.25
CA GLY A 63 -3.55 12.64 7.78
C GLY A 63 -4.36 11.68 6.93
N ALA A 64 -5.64 11.98 6.77
CA ALA A 64 -6.53 11.25 5.89
C ALA A 64 -7.50 12.22 5.22
N ASP A 65 -7.85 11.93 3.97
CA ASP A 65 -8.77 12.74 3.18
C ASP A 65 -9.58 11.88 2.21
N VAL A 66 -10.79 12.33 1.87
CA VAL A 66 -11.67 11.68 0.90
C VAL A 66 -11.44 12.29 -0.47
N LEU A 67 -11.07 11.46 -1.44
CA LEU A 67 -10.91 11.90 -2.83
C LEU A 67 -12.29 12.12 -3.48
N LYS A 68 -12.32 12.97 -4.52
CA LYS A 68 -13.54 13.19 -5.35
C LYS A 68 -14.13 11.90 -5.94
N SER A 69 -13.31 10.86 -6.09
CA SER A 69 -13.74 9.54 -6.56
C SER A 69 -14.40 8.67 -5.48
N GLY A 70 -14.48 9.16 -4.24
CA GLY A 70 -14.89 8.40 -3.07
C GLY A 70 -13.75 7.64 -2.37
N ASN A 71 -12.62 7.39 -3.04
CA ASN A 71 -11.53 6.65 -2.41
C ASN A 71 -10.92 7.42 -1.23
N MET A 72 -10.42 6.70 -0.22
CA MET A 72 -9.74 7.30 0.91
C MET A 72 -8.24 7.45 0.63
N CYS A 73 -7.68 8.62 0.90
CA CYS A 73 -6.26 8.91 0.79
C CYS A 73 -5.66 9.10 2.18
N PHE A 74 -4.66 8.29 2.53
CA PHE A 74 -3.89 8.40 3.76
C PHE A 74 -2.51 9.00 3.47
N TYR A 75 -2.12 9.97 4.28
CA TYR A 75 -0.84 10.66 4.19
C TYR A 75 0.17 10.05 5.16
N THR A 76 1.41 9.90 4.70
CA THR A 76 2.54 9.35 5.46
C THR A 76 3.72 10.30 5.40
N VAL A 77 4.63 10.16 6.37
CA VAL A 77 5.83 11.01 6.49
C VAL A 77 6.78 10.87 5.30
N ASN A 78 6.89 9.69 4.71
CA ASN A 78 7.82 9.41 3.62
C ASN A 78 7.31 8.30 2.68
N LYS A 79 8.00 8.11 1.55
CA LYS A 79 7.63 7.07 0.56
C LYS A 79 7.85 5.63 1.04
N ALA A 80 8.74 5.41 2.00
CA ALA A 80 9.01 4.08 2.51
C ALA A 80 7.81 3.58 3.34
N HIS A 81 7.23 4.44 4.17
CA HIS A 81 5.99 4.19 4.91
C HIS A 81 4.82 4.00 3.95
N GLN A 82 4.68 4.86 2.93
CA GLN A 82 3.69 4.66 1.88
C GLN A 82 3.81 3.28 1.22
N ARG A 83 5.03 2.85 0.87
CA ARG A 83 5.25 1.56 0.21
C ARG A 83 4.78 0.42 1.11
N TRP A 84 5.17 0.44 2.39
CA TRP A 84 4.70 -0.54 3.36
C TRP A 84 3.17 -0.57 3.45
N LEU A 85 2.51 0.61 3.54
CA LEU A 85 1.05 0.68 3.58
C LEU A 85 0.40 0.07 2.34
N MET A 86 0.94 0.34 1.16
CA MET A 86 0.39 -0.17 -0.10
C MET A 86 0.60 -1.67 -0.28
N ASP A 87 1.74 -2.20 0.16
CA ASP A 87 2.04 -3.64 0.08
C ASP A 87 1.16 -4.43 1.06
N ASN A 88 0.86 -3.86 2.22
CA ASN A 88 0.09 -4.50 3.30
C ASN A 88 -1.37 -4.01 3.39
N LYS A 89 -1.87 -3.25 2.41
CA LYS A 89 -3.21 -2.65 2.45
C LYS A 89 -4.34 -3.63 2.75
N HIS A 90 -4.22 -4.86 2.25
CA HIS A 90 -5.17 -5.94 2.44
C HIS A 90 -5.27 -6.43 3.89
N ILE A 91 -4.24 -6.17 4.70
CA ILE A 91 -4.17 -6.54 6.11
C ILE A 91 -4.81 -5.45 6.97
N TRP A 92 -4.38 -4.20 6.79
CA TRP A 92 -4.75 -3.13 7.73
C TRP A 92 -6.03 -2.37 7.34
N SER A 93 -6.39 -2.28 6.05
CA SER A 93 -7.44 -1.34 5.64
C SER A 93 -8.82 -1.70 6.19
N LYS A 94 -9.17 -2.99 6.22
CA LYS A 94 -10.46 -3.48 6.74
C LYS A 94 -10.59 -3.31 8.25
N GLU A 95 -9.47 -3.40 8.97
CA GLU A 95 -9.41 -3.17 10.42
C GLU A 95 -9.65 -1.69 10.77
N VAL A 96 -9.30 -0.77 9.88
CA VAL A 96 -9.57 0.66 10.05
C VAL A 96 -11.04 0.97 9.82
N HIS A 97 -11.63 0.42 8.75
CA HIS A 97 -13.05 0.58 8.47
C HIS A 97 -13.56 -0.56 7.56
N PRO A 98 -14.73 -1.17 7.84
CA PRO A 98 -15.23 -2.31 7.08
C PRO A 98 -15.36 -2.08 5.57
N HIS A 99 -15.68 -0.85 5.17
CA HIS A 99 -15.86 -0.48 3.76
C HIS A 99 -14.56 -0.05 3.04
N LEU A 100 -13.40 -0.10 3.72
CA LEU A 100 -12.09 0.07 3.09
C LEU A 100 -11.59 -1.29 2.61
N VAL A 101 -11.94 -1.62 1.37
CA VAL A 101 -11.61 -2.92 0.79
C VAL A 101 -10.33 -2.79 -0.02
N ALA A 102 -9.32 -3.54 0.39
CA ALA A 102 -8.19 -3.85 -0.46
C ALA A 102 -8.06 -5.36 -0.60
N THR A 103 -8.04 -5.83 -1.85
CA THR A 103 -7.68 -7.21 -2.14
C THR A 103 -6.15 -7.36 -2.06
N PRO A 104 -5.63 -8.51 -1.60
CA PRO A 104 -4.23 -8.84 -1.78
C PRO A 104 -3.86 -8.69 -3.26
N SER A 105 -2.71 -8.11 -3.55
CA SER A 105 -2.23 -7.98 -4.93
C SER A 105 -1.79 -9.35 -5.44
N THR A 106 -2.74 -10.14 -5.95
CA THR A 106 -2.44 -11.36 -6.71
C THR A 106 -2.04 -10.94 -8.11
N PHE A 107 -0.75 -10.67 -8.34
CA PHE A 107 -0.25 -10.59 -9.71
C PHE A 107 -0.32 -11.98 -10.32
N SER A 108 -1.22 -12.19 -11.28
CA SER A 108 -1.12 -13.33 -12.19
C SER A 108 0.05 -13.07 -13.13
N VAL A 109 1.13 -13.84 -12.99
CA VAL A 109 2.20 -13.86 -13.99
C VAL A 109 1.63 -14.54 -15.24
N ILE A 110 1.47 -13.79 -16.34
CA ILE A 110 1.26 -14.40 -17.65
C ILE A 110 2.60 -15.01 -18.03
N ALA A 111 2.80 -16.29 -17.71
CA ALA A 111 3.94 -17.03 -18.23
C ALA A 111 3.68 -17.26 -19.73
N HIS A 112 4.34 -16.49 -20.60
CA HIS A 112 4.23 -16.61 -22.05
C HIS A 112 4.78 -17.95 -22.60
N GLY A 113 5.23 -18.86 -21.74
CA GLY A 113 5.71 -20.20 -22.09
C GLY A 113 5.50 -21.20 -20.96
N VAL A 114 4.24 -21.54 -20.65
CA VAL A 114 3.96 -22.69 -19.77
C VAL A 114 4.29 -23.98 -20.54
N PRO A 115 5.23 -24.82 -20.08
CA PRO A 115 5.56 -26.07 -20.76
C PRO A 115 4.33 -26.98 -20.84
N LYS A 116 4.16 -27.73 -21.94
CA LYS A 116 3.07 -28.72 -22.08
C LYS A 116 3.02 -29.76 -20.95
N THR A 117 4.13 -29.94 -20.24
CA THR A 117 4.28 -30.87 -19.12
C THR A 117 3.87 -30.27 -17.76
N PHE A 118 3.48 -28.99 -17.72
CA PHE A 118 3.03 -28.35 -16.49
C PHE A 118 1.65 -28.87 -16.08
N ASN A 119 1.55 -29.41 -14.86
CA ASN A 119 0.29 -29.82 -14.27
C ASN A 119 -0.02 -28.91 -13.07
N PRO A 120 -1.06 -28.07 -13.13
CA PRO A 120 -1.41 -27.13 -12.06
C PRO A 120 -1.91 -27.81 -10.77
N ILE A 121 -2.36 -29.07 -10.86
CA ILE A 121 -2.86 -29.83 -9.70
C ILE A 121 -1.71 -30.47 -8.91
N ALA A 122 -0.53 -30.62 -9.52
CA ALA A 122 0.65 -31.18 -8.88
C ALA A 122 1.55 -30.07 -8.29
N PRO A 123 1.72 -29.97 -6.96
CA PRO A 123 2.51 -28.91 -6.32
C PRO A 123 3.97 -28.86 -6.78
N SER A 124 4.53 -30.00 -7.19
CA SER A 124 5.89 -30.13 -7.73
C SER A 124 6.10 -29.42 -9.07
N SER A 125 5.03 -29.06 -9.79
CA SER A 125 5.13 -28.41 -11.11
C SER A 125 5.58 -26.96 -11.04
N ILE A 126 5.36 -26.28 -9.89
CA ILE A 126 5.76 -24.88 -9.71
C ILE A 126 7.29 -24.73 -9.73
N GLY A 127 8.02 -25.65 -9.08
CA GLY A 127 9.49 -25.63 -9.09
C GLY A 127 10.10 -25.82 -10.48
N LYS A 128 9.38 -26.45 -11.40
CA LYS A 128 9.83 -26.70 -12.79
C LYS A 128 9.71 -25.45 -13.68
N LEU A 129 8.82 -24.51 -13.35
CA LEU A 129 8.67 -23.25 -14.10
C LEU A 129 9.91 -22.35 -13.98
N LEU A 130 10.61 -22.42 -12.83
CA LEU A 130 11.79 -21.59 -12.55
C LEU A 130 13.08 -22.12 -13.17
N ALA A 131 13.13 -23.41 -13.52
CA ALA A 131 14.35 -24.07 -14.02
C ALA A 131 14.63 -23.82 -15.51
N THR A 132 13.65 -23.33 -16.27
CA THR A 132 13.74 -23.20 -17.74
C THR A 132 14.42 -21.93 -18.26
N HIS A 133 15.02 -21.10 -17.40
CA HIS A 133 15.71 -19.86 -17.78
C HIS A 133 17.24 -19.91 -17.62
N LEU A 134 17.89 -21.08 -17.78
CA LEU A 134 19.36 -21.19 -17.74
C LEU A 134 20.04 -21.70 -19.02
N TYR A 135 19.31 -21.92 -20.11
CA TYR A 135 19.91 -22.10 -21.43
C TYR A 135 19.02 -21.48 -22.49
N ASP A 136 19.34 -20.25 -22.85
CA ASP A 136 19.49 -19.76 -24.24
C ASP A 136 20.23 -18.41 -24.22
#